data_AF-A0ABD5Z680-F1
#
_entry.id   AF-A0ABD5Z680-F1
#
_cell.length_a   1.000
_cell.length_b   1.000
_cell.length_c   1.000
_cell.angle_alpha   90.00
_cell.angle_beta   90.00
_cell.angle_gamma   90.00
#
_symmetry.space_group_name_H-M   'P 1'
#
loop_
_entity.id
_entity.type
_entity.pdbx_description
1 polymer ?
#
loop_
_entity_poly.entity_id
_entity_poly.type
_entity_poly.pdbx_seq_one_letter_code
_entity_poly.pdbx_strand_id
1 'polypeptide(L)' 'MGIIDTITFAGTLALAAPLIVFGAQRALAGDALGFAFLAIAALMLAAERYLVTPSDLLGKPFQAVAGVVAKDPETDADEE' A
#
# COMPACT_ATOMS: atom_id res chain seq x y z
N MET A 1 10.67 -20.83 -3.75
CA MET A 1 9.95 -20.74 -2.47
C MET A 1 10.74 -21.52 -1.44
N GLY A 2 11.75 -20.89 -0.85
CA GLY A 2 12.49 -21.48 0.26
C GLY A 2 11.71 -21.36 1.56
N ILE A 3 12.14 -22.05 2.61
CA ILE A 3 11.50 -21.98 3.94
C ILE A 3 11.48 -20.55 4.48
N ILE A 4 12.55 -19.80 4.22
CA ILE A 4 12.72 -18.40 4.61
C ILE A 4 11.66 -17.51 3.95
N ASP A 5 11.38 -17.75 2.67
CA ASP A 5 10.40 -17.02 1.86
C ASP A 5 8.98 -17.16 2.46
N THR A 6 8.64 -18.38 2.90
CA THR A 6 7.37 -18.65 3.60
C THR A 6 7.31 -17.96 4.97
N ILE A 7 8.43 -17.90 5.70
CA ILE A 7 8.49 -17.24 7.02
C ILE A 7 8.32 -15.72 6.86
N THR A 8 8.97 -15.12 5.87
CA THR A 8 8.78 -13.69 5.54
C THR A 8 7.33 -13.42 5.21
N PHE A 9 6.72 -14.26 4.36
CA PHE A 9 5.32 -14.10 3.97
C PHE A 9 4.36 -14.28 5.14
N ALA A 10 4.63 -15.23 6.03
CA ALA A 10 3.87 -15.41 7.26
C ALA A 10 3.98 -14.17 8.17
N GLY A 11 5.16 -13.52 8.21
CA GLY A 11 5.36 -12.25 8.91
C GLY A 11 4.51 -11.12 8.34
N THR A 12 4.54 -10.92 7.02
CA THR A 12 3.71 -9.93 6.33
C THR A 12 2.22 -10.20 6.56
N LEU A 13 1.80 -11.46 6.45
CA LEU A 13 0.43 -11.87 6.69
C LEU A 13 -0.01 -11.60 8.13
N ALA A 14 0.85 -11.83 9.12
CA ALA A 14 0.56 -11.52 10.51
C ALA A 14 0.31 -10.01 10.73
N LEU A 15 1.02 -9.14 10.00
CA LEU A 15 0.78 -7.69 10.02
C LEU A 15 -0.47 -7.27 9.24
N ALA A 16 -0.79 -7.96 8.14
CA ALA A 16 -1.97 -7.69 7.34
C ALA A 16 -3.27 -8.21 8.00
N ALA A 17 -3.19 -9.27 8.80
CA ALA A 17 -4.33 -9.90 9.47
C ALA A 17 -5.27 -8.90 10.19
N PRO A 18 -4.80 -7.96 11.03
CA PRO A 18 -5.70 -6.98 11.66
C PRO A 18 -6.44 -6.10 10.64
N LEU A 19 -5.78 -5.70 9.54
CA LEU A 19 -6.41 -4.91 8.47
C LEU A 19 -7.45 -5.72 7.70
N ILE A 20 -7.20 -7.00 7.47
CA ILE A 20 -8.14 -7.91 6.81
C ILE A 20 -9.39 -8.05 7.66
N VAL A 21 -9.25 -8.34 8.96
CA VAL A 21 -10.38 -8.52 9.87
C VAL A 21 -11.19 -7.22 9.98
N PHE A 22 -10.52 -6.09 10.21
CA PHE A 22 -11.17 -4.80 10.35
C PHE A 22 -11.87 -4.36 9.05
N GLY A 23 -11.16 -4.45 7.93
CA GLY A 23 -11.68 -4.12 6.60
C GLY A 23 -12.87 -4.98 6.21
N ALA A 24 -12.79 -6.29 6.45
CA ALA A 24 -13.90 -7.21 6.17
C ALA A 24 -15.14 -6.90 7.01
N GLN A 25 -14.99 -6.68 8.32
CA GLN A 25 -16.12 -6.30 9.18
C GLN A 25 -16.80 -5.03 8.68
N ARG A 26 -16.00 -4.02 8.30
CA ARG A 26 -16.52 -2.73 7.86
C ARG A 26 -17.15 -2.78 6.46
N ALA A 27 -16.57 -3.55 5.55
CA ALA A 27 -17.13 -3.78 4.23
C ALA A 27 -18.46 -4.55 4.30
N LEU A 28 -18.54 -5.57 5.16
CA LEU A 28 -19.78 -6.32 5.41
C LEU A 28 -20.85 -5.47 6.10
N ALA A 29 -20.46 -4.44 6.86
CA ALA A 29 -21.37 -3.46 7.44
C ALA A 29 -21.84 -2.40 6.40
N GLY A 30 -21.40 -2.48 5.15
CA GLY A 30 -21.79 -1.56 4.07
C GLY A 30 -20.98 -0.26 4.01
N ASP A 31 -19.90 -0.13 4.79
CA ASP A 31 -19.03 1.03 4.73
C ASP A 31 -17.95 0.85 3.65
N ALA A 32 -17.93 1.78 2.69
CA ALA A 32 -16.96 1.86 1.62
C ALA A 32 -15.50 1.87 2.10
N LEU A 33 -15.23 2.44 3.28
CA LEU A 33 -13.88 2.45 3.87
C LEU A 33 -13.35 1.04 4.16
N GLY A 34 -14.21 0.06 4.39
CA GLY A 34 -13.80 -1.33 4.59
C GLY A 34 -13.02 -1.88 3.40
N PHE A 35 -13.43 -1.52 2.17
CA PHE A 35 -12.71 -1.90 0.95
C PHE A 35 -11.33 -1.25 0.85
N ALA A 36 -11.14 -0.04 1.38
CA ALA A 36 -9.83 0.62 1.41
C ALA A 36 -8.84 -0.14 2.31
N PHE A 37 -9.27 -0.58 3.49
CA PHE A 37 -8.43 -1.41 4.37
C PHE A 37 -8.09 -2.77 3.75
N LEU A 38 -9.07 -3.40 3.08
CA LEU A 38 -8.81 -4.64 2.33
C LEU A 38 -7.86 -4.42 1.16
N ALA A 39 -7.95 -3.29 0.46
CA ALA A 39 -7.02 -2.95 -0.61
C ALA A 39 -5.59 -2.76 -0.09
N ILE A 40 -5.41 -2.08 1.04
CA ILE A 40 -4.10 -1.93 1.68
C ILE A 40 -3.54 -3.31 2.07
N ALA A 41 -4.33 -4.17 2.70
CA ALA A 41 -3.89 -5.51 3.05
C ALA A 41 -3.50 -6.34 1.80
N ALA A 42 -4.29 -6.25 0.72
CA ALA A 42 -3.99 -6.90 -0.55
C ALA A 42 -2.69 -6.37 -1.16
N LEU A 43 -2.43 -5.06 -1.10
CA LEU A 43 -1.18 -4.46 -1.56
C LEU A 43 0.02 -4.94 -0.74
N MET A 44 -0.11 -5.05 0.59
CA MET A 44 0.96 -5.59 1.44
C MET A 44 1.35 -7.01 1.03
N LEU A 45 0.37 -7.88 0.80
CA LEU A 45 0.61 -9.27 0.38
C LEU A 45 1.10 -9.36 -1.08
N ALA A 46 0.59 -8.50 -1.96
CA ALA A 46 0.97 -8.46 -3.37
C ALA A 46 2.39 -7.91 -3.56
N ALA A 47 2.80 -6.96 -2.74
CA ALA A 47 4.15 -6.38 -2.78
C ALA A 47 5.23 -7.46 -2.63
N GLU A 48 5.02 -8.41 -1.73
CA GLU A 48 5.95 -9.51 -1.51
C GLU A 48 6.05 -10.48 -2.70
N ARG A 49 4.98 -10.58 -3.50
CA ARG A 49 4.93 -11.46 -4.68
C ARG A 49 5.31 -10.78 -6.00
N TYR A 50 5.09 -9.47 -6.13
CA TYR A 50 5.23 -8.73 -7.39
C TYR A 50 6.19 -7.53 -7.33
N LEU A 51 6.46 -6.94 -6.16
CA LEU A 51 7.24 -5.69 -6.03
C LEU A 51 8.68 -5.87 -5.51
N VAL A 52 9.20 -7.10 -5.51
CA VAL A 52 10.61 -7.39 -5.13
C VAL A 52 11.55 -7.53 -6.34
N THR A 53 11.15 -7.03 -7.52
CA THR A 53 12.15 -6.64 -8.52
C THR A 53 12.49 -5.18 -8.26
N PRO A 54 13.60 -4.87 -7.54
CA PRO A 54 14.06 -3.49 -7.40
C PRO A 54 14.19 -2.80 -8.78
N SER A 55 14.47 -3.58 -9.83
CA SER A 55 14.48 -3.15 -11.23
C SER A 55 13.18 -2.53 -11.75
N ASP A 56 12.00 -2.90 -11.22
CA ASP A 56 10.71 -2.46 -11.75
C ASP A 56 10.15 -1.20 -11.05
N LEU A 57 10.63 -0.92 -9.84
CA LEU A 57 10.38 0.35 -9.12
C LEU A 57 11.45 1.41 -9.42
N LEU A 58 12.71 1.01 -9.68
CA LEU A 58 13.80 1.93 -9.99
C LEU A 58 13.84 2.35 -11.48
N GLY A 59 13.16 1.61 -12.37
CA GLY A 59 13.24 1.82 -13.82
C GLY A 59 12.23 2.81 -14.42
N LYS A 60 11.22 3.25 -13.67
CA LYS A 60 10.25 4.25 -14.14
C LYS A 60 10.42 5.54 -13.33
N PRO A 61 10.56 6.71 -13.97
CA PRO A 61 10.62 7.96 -13.24
C PRO A 61 9.26 8.15 -12.56
N PHE A 62 9.24 7.94 -11.25
CA PHE A 62 8.11 8.18 -10.36
C PHE A 62 7.91 9.70 -10.14
N GLN A 63 7.97 10.50 -11.22
CA GLN A 63 7.86 11.96 -11.15
C GLN A 63 6.43 12.42 -10.81
N ALA A 64 5.41 11.61 -11.10
CA ALA A 64 4.03 12.00 -10.88
C ALA A 64 3.54 11.86 -9.43
N VAL A 65 4.04 10.86 -8.68
CA VAL A 65 3.53 10.57 -7.33
C VAL A 65 4.39 11.27 -6.26
N ALA A 66 5.68 11.48 -6.50
CA ALA A 66 6.52 12.32 -5.65
C ALA A 66 6.03 13.78 -5.63
N GLY A 67 5.53 14.31 -6.77
CA GLY A 67 5.00 15.68 -6.86
C GLY A 67 3.68 15.89 -6.14
N VAL A 68 2.91 14.83 -5.86
CA VAL A 68 1.62 14.93 -5.12
C VAL A 68 1.84 14.80 -3.62
N VAL A 69 2.82 14.01 -3.17
CA VAL A 69 3.16 13.88 -1.74
C VAL A 69 4.06 15.02 -1.24
N ALA A 70 4.85 15.64 -2.11
CA ALA A 70 5.73 16.77 -1.76
C ALA A 70 5.09 18.15 -1.93
N LYS A 71 3.82 18.23 -2.35
CA LYS A 71 3.12 19.52 -2.37
C LYS A 71 2.51 19.78 -0.99
N ASP A 72 3.34 20.28 -0.10
CA ASP A 72 2.91 20.91 1.14
C ASP A 72 1.90 22.03 0.84
N PRO A 73 0.86 22.20 1.67
CA PRO A 73 -0.34 22.98 1.36
C PRO A 73 -0.20 24.51 1.51
N GLU A 74 0.95 25.13 1.23
CA GLU A 74 1.05 26.61 1.30
C GLU A 74 1.93 27.20 0.18
N THR A 75 1.29 27.91 -0.76
CA THR A 75 1.72 29.22 -1.33
C THR A 75 0.66 29.62 -2.37
N ASP A 76 -0.46 30.13 -1.86
CA ASP A 76 -1.11 31.28 -2.47
C ASP A 76 -0.39 32.50 -1.91
N ALA A 77 0.62 33.00 -2.63
CA ALA A 77 1.20 34.32 -2.41
C ALA A 77 1.84 34.77 -3.73
N ASP A 78 1.12 35.67 -4.40
CA ASP A 78 1.59 36.75 -5.27
C ASP A 78 2.36 36.39 -6.56
N GLU A 79 1.72 36.64 -7.71
CA GLU A 79 2.18 37.58 -8.76
C GLU A 79 1.18 37.64 -9.93
N GLU A 80 0.24 38.59 -9.89
CA GLU A 80 0.05 39.71 -10.86
C GLU A 80 -0.93 40.75 -10.30
#